data_AF-A0A419HHT5-F1
#
_entry.id   AF-A0A419HHT5-F1
#
_cell.length_a   1.000
_cell.length_b   1.000
_cell.length_c   1.000
_cell.angle_alpha   90.00
_cell.angle_beta   90.00
_cell.angle_gamma   90.00
#
_symmetry.space_group_name_H-M   'P 1'
#
loop_
_entity.id
_entity.type
_entity.pdbx_description
1 polymer ?
#
loop_
_entity_poly.entity_id
_entity_poly.type
_entity_poly.pdbx_seq_one_letter_code
_entity_poly.pdbx_strand_id
1 'polypeptide(L)'
;MVTPVLAAPAAAVDIAAAAIADPLPAGQASRTWSKNTYIESWERHRGRPMTPQERRNLDRGCIGVTQVNLGRFIPSNPPLDLSFDRLSKARRVQSALDRILRKNPTPAQFRAAVRQDEVLSTLKNMDKVLPNDTPSGTLNAQIYSKRFWSNGAAYAPDGNDQVDMSGYRYQARPGGYTNYDYGWWDQSIDNWWHANHAEPGMKIYQSTLAHYSRPLEDFDRQVFIVGLARKY
;
A
#
# COMPACT_ATOMS: atom_id res chain seq x y z
N MET A 1 30.91 -17.83 -48.05
CA MET A 1 30.79 -17.90 -46.58
C MET A 1 29.71 -16.93 -46.18
N VAL A 2 28.58 -17.42 -45.67
CA VAL A 2 27.42 -16.58 -45.29
C VAL A 2 27.43 -16.46 -43.77
N THR A 3 27.63 -15.25 -43.27
CA THR A 3 27.60 -14.94 -41.84
C THR A 3 26.17 -15.02 -41.33
N PRO A 4 25.85 -15.79 -40.29
CA PRO A 4 24.50 -15.79 -39.73
C PRO A 4 24.27 -14.50 -38.95
N VAL A 5 23.21 -13.79 -39.30
CA VAL A 5 22.70 -12.65 -38.53
C VAL A 5 22.06 -13.22 -37.26
N LEU A 6 22.70 -12.98 -36.11
CA LEU A 6 22.12 -13.27 -34.81
C LEU A 6 20.84 -12.46 -34.64
N ALA A 7 19.71 -13.14 -34.46
CA ALA A 7 18.45 -12.52 -34.10
C ALA A 7 18.62 -11.76 -32.78
N ALA A 8 18.13 -10.52 -32.75
CA ALA A 8 18.07 -9.72 -31.53
C ALA A 8 17.26 -10.46 -30.46
N PRO A 9 17.67 -10.41 -29.17
CA PRO A 9 16.90 -11.01 -28.11
C PRO A 9 15.52 -10.35 -28.06
N ALA A 10 14.47 -11.18 -28.03
CA ALA A 10 13.11 -10.74 -27.83
C ALA A 10 13.07 -9.85 -26.58
N ALA A 11 12.53 -8.65 -26.74
CA ALA A 11 12.29 -7.73 -25.63
C ALA A 11 11.53 -8.49 -24.53
N ALA A 12 12.04 -8.42 -23.30
CA ALA A 12 11.35 -8.95 -22.13
C ALA A 12 9.97 -8.29 -22.07
N VAL A 13 8.92 -9.10 -22.24
CA VAL A 13 7.55 -8.67 -22.04
C VAL A 13 7.44 -8.34 -20.56
N ASP A 14 7.32 -7.05 -20.26
CA ASP A 14 6.98 -6.56 -18.92
C ASP A 14 5.52 -7.01 -18.67
N ILE A 15 5.35 -8.21 -18.12
CA ILE A 15 4.05 -8.69 -17.67
C ILE A 15 3.71 -7.80 -16.47
N ALA A 16 3.02 -6.70 -16.73
CA ALA A 16 2.30 -5.98 -15.70
C ALA A 16 1.47 -7.02 -14.95
N ALA A 17 1.85 -7.31 -13.71
CA ALA A 17 1.23 -8.38 -12.94
C ALA A 17 -0.29 -8.22 -12.99
N ALA A 18 -0.99 -9.24 -13.47
CA ALA A 18 -2.44 -9.22 -13.62
C ALA A 18 -3.10 -8.80 -12.31
N ALA A 19 -4.13 -7.95 -12.33
CA ALA A 19 -4.81 -7.46 -11.13
C ALA A 19 -5.30 -8.60 -10.20
N ILE A 20 -5.54 -8.29 -8.90
CA ILE A 20 -6.14 -9.28 -7.99
C ILE A 20 -7.52 -9.72 -8.51
N ALA A 21 -8.28 -8.79 -9.07
CA ALA A 21 -9.58 -9.05 -9.68
C ALA A 21 -9.83 -8.11 -10.85
N ASP A 22 -10.88 -8.38 -11.64
CA ASP A 22 -11.36 -7.47 -12.67
C ASP A 22 -11.73 -6.10 -12.07
N PRO A 23 -11.59 -5.01 -12.84
CA PRO A 23 -12.04 -3.69 -12.41
C PRO A 23 -13.54 -3.69 -12.08
N LEU A 24 -13.95 -2.76 -11.22
CA LEU A 24 -15.36 -2.52 -10.95
C LEU A 24 -16.10 -2.16 -12.25
N PRO A 25 -17.28 -2.75 -12.52
CA PRO A 25 -18.14 -2.33 -13.62
C PRO A 25 -18.47 -0.84 -13.56
N ALA A 26 -18.71 -0.23 -14.73
CA ALA A 26 -19.11 1.16 -14.81
C ALA A 26 -20.33 1.44 -13.90
N GLY A 27 -20.24 2.49 -13.08
CA GLY A 27 -21.29 2.86 -12.12
C GLY A 27 -21.28 2.07 -10.80
N GLN A 28 -20.50 0.99 -10.67
CA GLN A 28 -20.38 0.24 -9.42
C GLN A 28 -19.35 0.88 -8.48
N ALA A 29 -19.81 1.42 -7.34
CA ALA A 29 -18.95 2.10 -6.39
C ALA A 29 -18.11 1.15 -5.51
N SER A 30 -18.61 -0.07 -5.28
CA SER A 30 -17.96 -1.12 -4.48
C SER A 30 -18.47 -2.52 -4.82
N ARG A 31 -17.64 -3.53 -4.60
CA ARG A 31 -17.96 -4.96 -4.69
C ARG A 31 -17.54 -5.65 -3.39
N THR A 32 -18.39 -6.51 -2.86
CA THR A 32 -18.09 -7.34 -1.68
C THR A 32 -17.56 -8.70 -2.11
N TRP A 33 -16.55 -9.16 -1.38
CA TRP A 33 -15.88 -10.44 -1.56
C TRP A 33 -15.96 -11.23 -0.26
N SER A 34 -16.23 -12.53 -0.38
CA SER A 34 -15.91 -13.45 0.70
C SER A 34 -14.40 -13.51 0.87
N LYS A 35 -13.93 -13.78 2.10
CA LYS A 35 -12.50 -13.97 2.36
C LYS A 35 -11.90 -15.09 1.50
N ASN A 36 -12.58 -16.21 1.35
CA ASN A 36 -12.06 -17.34 0.56
C ASN A 36 -11.91 -16.97 -0.92
N THR A 37 -12.90 -16.30 -1.50
CA THR A 37 -12.82 -15.82 -2.90
C THR A 37 -11.71 -14.81 -3.10
N TYR A 38 -11.47 -13.92 -2.13
CA TYR A 38 -10.33 -13.01 -2.17
C TYR A 38 -9.00 -13.77 -2.09
N ILE A 39 -8.89 -14.76 -1.20
CA ILE A 39 -7.69 -15.59 -1.07
C ILE A 39 -7.35 -16.27 -2.39
N GLU A 40 -8.32 -16.95 -3.02
CA GLU A 40 -8.11 -17.63 -4.30
C GLU A 40 -7.62 -16.67 -5.40
N SER A 41 -8.20 -15.46 -5.43
CA SER A 41 -7.84 -14.43 -6.41
C SER A 41 -6.45 -13.85 -6.14
N TRP A 42 -6.13 -13.61 -4.87
CA TRP A 42 -4.81 -13.18 -4.42
C TRP A 42 -3.74 -14.25 -4.71
N GLU A 43 -4.04 -15.53 -4.50
CA GLU A 43 -3.10 -16.63 -4.74
C GLU A 43 -2.79 -16.78 -6.23
N ARG A 44 -3.80 -16.61 -7.09
CA ARG A 44 -3.62 -16.54 -8.54
C ARG A 44 -2.75 -15.35 -8.94
N HIS A 45 -3.03 -14.17 -8.39
CA HIS A 45 -2.27 -12.95 -8.63
C HIS A 45 -0.80 -13.07 -8.20
N ARG A 46 -0.54 -13.71 -7.05
CA ARG A 46 0.82 -13.89 -6.51
C ARG A 46 1.54 -15.11 -7.06
N GLY A 47 0.87 -15.96 -7.84
CA GLY A 47 1.44 -17.21 -8.36
C GLY A 47 1.80 -18.23 -7.28
N ARG A 48 1.24 -18.10 -6.07
CA ARG A 48 1.50 -19.03 -4.95
C ARG A 48 0.37 -19.04 -3.92
N PRO A 49 0.27 -20.10 -3.12
CA PRO A 49 -0.63 -20.13 -1.97
C PRO A 49 -0.27 -19.07 -0.91
N MET A 50 -1.30 -18.58 -0.23
CA MET A 50 -1.20 -17.78 0.98
C MET A 50 -0.73 -18.69 2.12
N THR A 51 0.39 -18.34 2.74
CA THR A 51 0.95 -19.04 3.89
C THR A 51 0.01 -18.97 5.10
N PRO A 52 0.14 -19.88 6.09
CA PRO A 52 -0.63 -19.80 7.32
C PRO A 52 -0.46 -18.46 8.07
N GLN A 53 0.73 -17.85 8.01
CA GLN A 53 0.98 -16.55 8.63
C GLN A 53 0.27 -15.42 7.88
N GLU A 54 0.24 -15.44 6.55
CA GLU A 54 -0.51 -14.47 5.75
C GLU A 54 -2.01 -14.56 6.02
N ARG A 55 -2.56 -15.77 6.11
CA ARG A 55 -3.97 -15.99 6.44
C ARG A 55 -4.30 -15.40 7.82
N ARG A 56 -3.47 -15.69 8.85
CA ARG A 56 -3.64 -15.08 10.18
C ARG A 56 -3.53 -13.56 10.17
N ASN A 57 -2.71 -12.97 9.29
CA ASN A 57 -2.67 -11.52 9.14
C ASN A 57 -3.94 -10.98 8.48
N LEU A 58 -4.40 -11.64 7.41
CA LEU A 58 -5.64 -11.27 6.70
C LEU A 58 -6.84 -11.26 7.65
N ASP A 59 -6.91 -12.21 8.58
CA ASP A 59 -7.96 -12.35 9.60
C ASP A 59 -8.13 -11.12 10.50
N ARG A 60 -7.19 -10.17 10.48
CA ARG A 60 -7.24 -8.93 11.24
C ARG A 60 -8.12 -7.85 10.58
N GLY A 61 -8.76 -8.15 9.46
CA GLY A 61 -9.64 -7.20 8.77
C GLY A 61 -8.88 -6.26 7.83
N CYS A 62 -9.28 -4.98 7.80
CA CYS A 62 -8.76 -3.99 6.84
C CYS A 62 -7.23 -3.85 6.89
N ILE A 63 -6.65 -3.87 8.09
CA ILE A 63 -5.19 -3.83 8.29
C ILE A 63 -4.50 -5.09 7.72
N GLY A 64 -5.17 -6.24 7.80
CA GLY A 64 -4.70 -7.51 7.28
C GLY A 64 -4.57 -7.50 5.76
N VAL A 65 -5.58 -6.96 5.06
CA VAL A 65 -5.57 -6.78 3.60
C VAL A 65 -4.35 -5.96 3.15
N THR A 66 -4.06 -4.85 3.84
CA THR A 66 -2.88 -4.05 3.53
C THR A 66 -1.57 -4.79 3.83
N GLN A 67 -1.47 -5.46 4.98
CA GLN A 67 -0.26 -6.18 5.38
C GLN A 67 0.13 -7.29 4.39
N VAL A 68 -0.82 -8.16 4.01
CA VAL A 68 -0.53 -9.25 3.07
C VAL A 68 -0.09 -8.71 1.72
N ASN A 69 -0.65 -7.58 1.28
CA ASN A 69 -0.25 -6.95 0.03
C ASN A 69 1.11 -6.25 0.08
N LEU A 70 1.52 -5.75 1.25
CA LEU A 70 2.88 -5.25 1.47
C LEU A 70 3.92 -6.38 1.62
N GLY A 71 3.51 -7.64 1.82
CA GLY A 71 4.43 -8.72 2.16
C GLY A 71 5.13 -8.48 3.51
N ARG A 72 4.45 -7.79 4.43
CA ARG A 72 4.90 -7.49 5.80
C ARG A 72 3.98 -8.17 6.80
N PHE A 73 4.54 -8.70 7.87
CA PHE A 73 3.80 -9.56 8.80
C PHE A 73 3.93 -9.09 10.25
N ILE A 74 3.04 -9.60 11.10
CA ILE A 74 3.13 -9.48 12.57
C ILE A 74 4.57 -9.67 13.07
N PRO A 75 4.99 -8.89 14.09
CA PRO A 75 4.17 -8.00 14.91
C PRO A 75 3.97 -6.58 14.36
N SER A 76 4.43 -6.26 13.15
CA SER A 76 4.47 -4.88 12.67
C SER A 76 3.20 -4.46 11.92
N ASN A 77 2.54 -3.37 12.33
CA ASN A 77 1.47 -2.73 11.56
C ASN A 77 2.04 -2.04 10.29
N PRO A 78 1.20 -1.73 9.28
CA PRO A 78 1.64 -0.92 8.14
C PRO A 78 2.30 0.39 8.60
N PRO A 79 3.49 0.73 8.07
CA PRO A 79 4.30 1.86 8.55
C PRO A 79 3.68 3.22 8.17
N LEU A 80 3.54 4.12 9.14
CA LEU A 80 2.89 5.42 8.94
C LEU A 80 3.89 6.56 8.62
N ASP A 81 5.17 6.24 8.42
CA ASP A 81 6.27 7.21 8.32
C ASP A 81 6.12 8.22 7.17
N LEU A 82 5.56 7.78 6.05
CA LEU A 82 5.32 8.58 4.84
C LEU A 82 3.82 8.74 4.59
N SER A 83 3.14 9.39 5.52
CA SER A 83 1.71 9.73 5.42
C SER A 83 1.52 11.11 4.80
N PHE A 84 0.55 11.25 3.89
CA PHE A 84 0.27 12.48 3.16
C PHE A 84 -1.23 12.77 3.14
N ASP A 85 -1.59 14.06 3.14
CA ASP A 85 -3.00 14.48 3.05
C ASP A 85 -3.63 14.19 1.67
N ARG A 86 -2.79 14.15 0.62
CA ARG A 86 -3.25 14.04 -0.78
C ARG A 86 -2.68 12.82 -1.48
N LEU A 87 -3.54 12.10 -2.20
CA LEU A 87 -3.13 10.99 -3.06
C LEU A 87 -2.12 11.42 -4.13
N SER A 88 -2.26 12.62 -4.69
CA SER A 88 -1.32 13.17 -5.68
C SER A 88 0.10 13.30 -5.12
N LYS A 89 0.26 13.73 -3.86
CA LYS A 89 1.57 13.77 -3.19
C LYS A 89 2.11 12.35 -2.98
N ALA A 90 1.30 11.43 -2.47
CA ALA A 90 1.70 10.03 -2.29
C ALA A 90 2.18 9.40 -3.60
N ARG A 91 1.50 9.65 -4.73
CA ARG A 91 1.91 9.21 -6.07
C ARG A 91 3.25 9.77 -6.52
N ARG A 92 3.51 11.06 -6.28
CA ARG A 92 4.81 11.68 -6.58
C ARG A 92 5.94 11.03 -5.78
N VAL A 93 5.71 10.77 -4.49
CA VAL A 93 6.67 10.12 -3.59
C VAL A 93 6.92 8.68 -3.99
N GLN A 94 5.87 7.91 -4.29
CA GLN A 94 5.98 6.55 -4.82
C GLN A 94 6.83 6.52 -6.09
N SER A 95 6.51 7.39 -7.06
CA SER A 95 7.26 7.47 -8.32
C SER A 95 8.74 7.79 -8.10
N ALA A 96 9.06 8.68 -7.16
CA ALA A 96 10.44 9.01 -6.81
C ALA A 96 11.17 7.83 -6.16
N LEU A 97 10.53 7.14 -5.22
CA LEU A 97 11.07 5.92 -4.60
C LEU A 97 11.31 4.82 -5.64
N ASP A 98 10.36 4.55 -6.53
CA ASP A 98 10.49 3.51 -7.55
C ASP A 98 11.64 3.80 -8.52
N ARG A 99 11.89 5.07 -8.89
CA ARG A 99 13.06 5.45 -9.70
C ARG A 99 14.38 5.06 -9.02
N ILE A 100 14.47 5.22 -7.71
CA ILE A 100 15.65 4.87 -6.93
C ILE A 100 15.75 3.35 -6.78
N LEU A 101 14.68 2.68 -6.36
CA LEU A 101 14.65 1.24 -6.10
C LEU A 101 14.91 0.39 -7.34
N ARG A 102 14.51 0.85 -8.54
CA ARG A 102 14.82 0.19 -9.82
C ARG A 102 16.32 0.03 -10.09
N LYS A 103 17.17 0.84 -9.47
CA LYS A 103 18.63 0.75 -9.58
C LYS A 103 19.25 -0.26 -8.61
N ASN A 104 18.44 -0.97 -7.82
CA ASN A 104 18.88 -1.91 -6.77
C ASN A 104 19.99 -1.34 -5.86
N PRO A 105 19.78 -0.14 -5.26
CA PRO A 105 20.82 0.53 -4.51
C PRO A 105 21.15 -0.21 -3.21
N THR A 106 22.41 -0.19 -2.79
CA THR A 106 22.77 -0.48 -1.39
C THR A 106 22.10 0.54 -0.46
N PRO A 107 21.96 0.27 0.86
CA PRO A 107 21.40 1.24 1.80
C PRO A 107 22.13 2.61 1.77
N ALA A 108 23.44 2.62 1.57
CA ALA A 108 24.21 3.85 1.45
C ALA A 108 23.87 4.62 0.15
N GLN A 109 23.79 3.91 -0.99
CA GLN A 109 23.39 4.49 -2.27
C GLN A 109 21.95 5.02 -2.23
N PHE A 110 21.04 4.31 -1.56
CA PHE A 110 19.65 4.75 -1.36
C PHE A 110 19.61 6.08 -0.61
N ARG A 111 20.30 6.18 0.54
CA ARG A 111 20.37 7.44 1.31
C ARG A 111 21.03 8.58 0.54
N ALA A 112 22.01 8.29 -0.30
CA ALA A 112 22.63 9.31 -1.17
C ALA A 112 21.64 9.80 -2.23
N ALA A 113 20.94 8.89 -2.90
CA ALA A 113 19.94 9.22 -3.92
C ALA A 113 18.74 10.00 -3.34
N VAL A 114 18.25 9.61 -2.15
CA VAL A 114 17.18 10.34 -1.45
C VAL A 114 17.56 11.79 -1.16
N ARG A 115 18.80 12.04 -0.72
CA ARG A 115 19.29 13.40 -0.44
C ARG A 115 19.40 14.28 -1.69
N GLN A 116 19.50 13.68 -2.87
CA GLN A 116 19.60 14.37 -4.15
C GLN A 116 18.26 14.48 -4.89
N ASP A 117 17.24 13.73 -4.49
CA ASP A 117 15.93 13.75 -5.15
C ASP A 117 15.10 14.95 -4.67
N GLU A 118 14.58 15.73 -5.62
CA GLU A 118 13.82 16.97 -5.36
C GLU A 118 12.56 16.74 -4.52
N VAL A 119 11.94 15.55 -4.62
CA VAL A 119 10.73 15.22 -3.85
C VAL A 119 11.13 14.65 -2.49
N LEU A 120 12.03 13.68 -2.46
CA LEU A 120 12.32 12.90 -1.25
C LEU A 120 13.23 13.62 -0.25
N SER A 121 14.13 14.51 -0.71
CA SER A 121 15.06 15.24 0.15
C SER A 121 14.39 16.16 1.17
N THR A 122 13.13 16.53 0.91
CA THR A 122 12.32 17.42 1.77
C THR A 122 11.51 16.66 2.83
N LEU A 123 11.44 15.33 2.75
CA LEU A 123 10.57 14.51 3.57
C LEU A 123 11.23 14.08 4.88
N LYS A 124 10.42 14.00 5.94
CA LYS A 124 10.80 13.43 7.23
C LYS A 124 10.75 11.90 7.18
N ASN A 125 11.48 11.24 8.09
CA ASN A 125 11.51 9.79 8.29
C ASN A 125 12.06 8.95 7.12
N MET A 126 12.72 9.56 6.14
CA MET A 126 13.28 8.83 4.98
C MET A 126 14.34 7.79 5.36
N ASP A 127 15.01 7.99 6.49
CA ASP A 127 15.96 7.05 7.10
C ASP A 127 15.31 5.74 7.57
N LYS A 128 14.00 5.73 7.82
CA LYS A 128 13.23 4.57 8.30
C LYS A 128 12.54 3.78 7.18
N VAL A 129 12.53 4.31 5.96
CA VAL A 129 11.74 3.75 4.84
C VAL A 129 12.30 2.42 4.36
N LEU A 130 13.62 2.30 4.26
CA LEU A 130 14.29 1.10 3.77
C LEU A 130 14.50 0.11 4.92
N PRO A 131 13.94 -1.12 4.86
CA PRO A 131 14.22 -2.16 5.85
C PRO A 131 15.70 -2.57 5.80
N ASN A 132 16.31 -2.77 6.98
CA ASN A 132 17.72 -3.14 7.08
C ASN A 132 18.01 -4.58 6.60
N ASP A 133 17.00 -5.44 6.62
CA ASP A 133 17.11 -6.89 6.38
C ASP A 133 16.65 -7.32 4.99
N THR A 134 16.24 -6.37 4.14
CA THR A 134 15.59 -6.68 2.87
C THR A 134 16.32 -5.96 1.73
N PRO A 135 16.88 -6.70 0.75
CA PRO A 135 17.54 -6.09 -0.40
C PRO A 135 16.58 -5.18 -1.18
N SER A 136 17.03 -3.96 -1.49
CA SER A 136 16.20 -2.94 -2.15
C SER A 136 15.65 -3.38 -3.51
N GLY A 137 16.39 -4.20 -4.26
CA GLY A 137 15.95 -4.75 -5.54
C GLY A 137 14.73 -5.66 -5.44
N THR A 138 14.41 -6.17 -4.24
CA THR A 138 13.21 -6.97 -3.95
C THR A 138 12.01 -6.11 -3.51
N LEU A 139 12.15 -4.78 -3.50
CA LEU A 139 11.13 -3.86 -3.00
C LEU A 139 10.58 -2.95 -4.10
N ASN A 140 9.30 -2.62 -4.00
CA ASN A 140 8.65 -1.53 -4.73
C ASN A 140 7.88 -0.63 -3.76
N ALA A 141 7.69 0.64 -4.12
CA ALA A 141 6.85 1.54 -3.36
C ALA A 141 5.38 1.25 -3.69
N GLN A 142 4.55 1.13 -2.67
CA GLN A 142 3.12 0.90 -2.77
C GLN A 142 2.37 1.94 -1.95
N ILE A 143 1.17 2.26 -2.40
CA ILE A 143 0.29 3.22 -1.72
C ILE A 143 -0.87 2.47 -1.07
N TYR A 144 -1.20 2.92 0.12
CA TYR A 144 -2.42 2.55 0.82
C TYR A 144 -2.93 3.77 1.58
N SER A 145 -4.14 3.72 2.09
CA SER A 145 -4.77 4.81 2.81
C SER A 145 -5.23 4.33 4.16
N LYS A 146 -5.24 5.26 5.11
CA LYS A 146 -5.74 5.04 6.46
C LYS A 146 -6.76 6.12 6.79
N ARG A 147 -7.96 5.69 7.18
CA ARG A 147 -8.98 6.53 7.81
C ARG A 147 -8.95 6.28 9.30
N PHE A 148 -9.07 7.33 10.10
CA PHE A 148 -8.95 7.23 11.55
C PHE A 148 -9.61 8.41 12.26
N TRP A 149 -9.77 8.28 13.58
CA TRP A 149 -10.25 9.33 14.45
C TRP A 149 -9.08 10.15 15.03
N SER A 150 -9.18 11.47 14.95
CA SER A 150 -8.15 12.41 15.38
C SER A 150 -8.01 12.54 16.90
N ASN A 151 -9.07 12.25 17.66
CA ASN A 151 -9.18 12.55 19.09
C ASN A 151 -8.76 14.00 19.43
N GLY A 152 -9.18 14.97 18.60
CA GLY A 152 -8.87 16.39 18.79
C GLY A 152 -7.45 16.79 18.40
N ALA A 153 -6.57 15.86 18.01
CA ALA A 153 -5.26 16.21 17.47
C ALA A 153 -5.38 16.75 16.03
N ALA A 154 -4.48 17.68 15.66
CA ALA A 154 -4.59 18.39 14.39
C ALA A 154 -4.42 17.46 13.17
N TYR A 155 -3.35 16.65 13.15
CA TYR A 155 -2.90 15.89 11.97
C TYR A 155 -2.88 16.74 10.69
N ALA A 156 -2.49 18.00 10.82
CA ALA A 156 -2.39 18.90 9.68
C ALA A 156 -1.17 18.54 8.83
N PRO A 157 -1.26 18.61 7.49
CA PRO A 157 -0.09 18.47 6.63
C PRO A 157 0.90 19.63 6.86
N ASP A 158 2.19 19.34 6.77
CA ASP A 158 3.22 20.37 6.70
C ASP A 158 3.38 20.95 5.28
N GLY A 159 4.36 21.83 5.08
CA GLY A 159 4.62 22.46 3.78
C GLY A 159 4.94 21.50 2.63
N ASN A 160 5.17 20.21 2.93
CA ASN A 160 5.41 19.16 1.94
C ASN A 160 4.20 18.25 1.73
N ASP A 161 3.02 18.62 2.24
CA ASP A 161 1.81 17.78 2.34
C ASP A 161 2.01 16.53 3.22
N GLN A 162 3.08 16.45 4.02
CA GLN A 162 3.35 15.30 4.90
C GLN A 162 2.62 15.47 6.24
N VAL A 163 1.90 14.43 6.67
CA VAL A 163 1.18 14.40 7.93
C VAL A 163 2.01 13.64 8.96
N ASP A 164 2.30 14.28 10.10
CA ASP A 164 3.00 13.63 11.21
C ASP A 164 2.06 12.68 11.96
N MET A 165 2.33 11.38 11.83
CA MET A 165 1.57 10.30 12.48
C MET A 165 2.23 9.79 13.78
N SER A 166 3.31 10.42 14.25
CA SER A 166 4.04 9.97 15.46
C SER A 166 3.20 10.04 16.73
N GLY A 167 2.19 10.92 16.77
CA GLY A 167 1.22 11.05 17.85
C GLY A 167 0.05 10.05 17.80
N TYR A 168 -0.10 9.28 16.72
CA TYR A 168 -1.23 8.38 16.56
C TYR A 168 -1.15 7.17 17.50
N ARG A 169 -2.29 6.84 18.15
CA ARG A 169 -2.37 5.80 19.20
C ARG A 169 -3.46 4.75 18.96
N TYR A 170 -3.96 4.63 17.73
CA TYR A 170 -4.97 3.61 17.37
C TYR A 170 -6.26 3.65 18.22
N GLN A 171 -6.61 4.83 18.73
CA GLN A 171 -7.81 5.04 19.54
C GLN A 171 -9.05 5.11 18.66
N ALA A 172 -10.13 4.44 19.08
CA ALA A 172 -11.44 4.57 18.47
C ALA A 172 -12.16 5.82 18.97
N ARG A 173 -13.03 6.37 18.11
CA ARG A 173 -14.03 7.34 18.56
C ARG A 173 -14.94 6.68 19.62
N PRO A 174 -15.20 7.31 20.78
CA PRO A 174 -16.13 6.79 21.77
C PRO A 174 -17.53 6.59 21.20
N GLY A 175 -18.24 5.55 21.64
CA GLY A 175 -19.60 5.24 21.18
C GLY A 175 -19.75 3.97 20.33
N GLY A 176 -18.76 3.09 20.32
CA GLY A 176 -18.81 1.81 19.59
C GLY A 176 -18.33 1.88 18.14
N TYR A 177 -17.64 2.95 17.74
CA TYR A 177 -17.05 3.11 16.42
C TYR A 177 -15.78 2.26 16.24
N THR A 178 -15.43 2.00 14.98
CA THR A 178 -14.17 1.34 14.62
C THR A 178 -12.99 2.31 14.77
N ASN A 179 -11.83 1.82 15.16
CA ASN A 179 -10.65 2.67 15.38
C ASN A 179 -9.95 3.15 14.10
N TYR A 180 -10.02 2.39 13.02
CA TYR A 180 -9.44 2.75 11.74
C TYR A 180 -10.02 1.92 10.58
N ASP A 181 -9.79 2.41 9.37
CA ASP A 181 -9.96 1.64 8.14
C ASP A 181 -8.72 1.77 7.26
N TYR A 182 -8.21 0.66 6.73
CA TYR A 182 -7.06 0.60 5.84
C TYR A 182 -7.51 0.13 4.45
N GLY A 183 -7.18 0.92 3.42
CA GLY A 183 -7.41 0.58 2.02
C GLY A 183 -6.10 0.44 1.26
N TRP A 184 -5.79 -0.73 0.72
CA TRP A 184 -4.66 -0.93 -0.19
C TRP A 184 -5.05 -0.53 -1.61
N TRP A 185 -4.24 0.30 -2.29
CA TRP A 185 -4.55 0.76 -3.64
C TRP A 185 -4.02 -0.21 -4.69
N ASP A 186 -4.94 -0.90 -5.36
CA ASP A 186 -4.67 -1.68 -6.57
C ASP A 186 -4.63 -0.74 -7.77
N GLN A 187 -3.42 -0.32 -8.13
CA GLN A 187 -3.19 0.63 -9.21
C GLN A 187 -3.54 0.08 -10.59
N SER A 188 -3.55 -1.24 -10.75
CA SER A 188 -3.80 -1.88 -12.05
C SER A 188 -5.26 -1.71 -12.50
N ILE A 189 -6.17 -1.53 -11.55
CA ILE A 189 -7.63 -1.40 -11.76
C ILE A 189 -8.22 -0.17 -11.06
N ASP A 190 -7.35 0.69 -10.51
CA ASP A 190 -7.69 1.89 -9.74
C ASP A 190 -8.77 1.67 -8.65
N ASN A 191 -8.59 0.62 -7.85
CA ASN A 191 -9.53 0.27 -6.77
C ASN A 191 -8.82 0.14 -5.42
N TRP A 192 -9.60 0.27 -4.35
CA TRP A 192 -9.15 0.23 -2.96
C TRP A 192 -9.68 -1.03 -2.29
N TRP A 193 -8.76 -1.88 -1.84
CA TRP A 193 -9.05 -3.12 -1.11
C TRP A 193 -9.04 -2.87 0.39
N HIS A 194 -10.16 -3.08 1.06
CA HIS A 194 -10.33 -2.94 2.51
C HIS A 194 -11.28 -4.02 3.05
N ALA A 195 -11.60 -4.00 4.34
CA ALA A 195 -12.52 -4.96 4.95
C ALA A 195 -13.29 -4.34 6.11
N ASN A 196 -14.44 -4.93 6.47
CA ASN A 196 -15.29 -4.43 7.55
C ASN A 196 -14.64 -4.55 8.94
N HIS A 197 -14.17 -5.73 9.32
CA HIS A 197 -13.61 -6.04 10.64
C HIS A 197 -12.77 -7.32 10.59
N ALA A 198 -12.14 -7.66 11.72
CA ALA A 198 -11.45 -8.94 11.90
C ALA A 198 -12.43 -10.13 11.90
N GLU A 199 -11.93 -11.34 11.67
CA GLU A 199 -12.74 -12.56 11.81
C GLU A 199 -13.25 -12.76 13.24
N PRO A 200 -14.41 -13.42 13.42
CA PRO A 200 -15.26 -14.05 12.40
C PRO A 200 -16.20 -13.08 11.65
N GLY A 201 -16.63 -13.45 10.44
CA GLY A 201 -17.61 -12.70 9.64
C GLY A 201 -17.00 -11.61 8.76
N MET A 202 -15.69 -11.70 8.51
CA MET A 202 -14.95 -10.75 7.68
C MET A 202 -15.47 -10.73 6.24
N LYS A 203 -15.70 -9.53 5.72
CA LYS A 203 -16.04 -9.23 4.33
C LYS A 203 -14.99 -8.28 3.77
N ILE A 204 -14.49 -8.60 2.58
CA ILE A 204 -13.51 -7.79 1.87
C ILE A 204 -14.23 -6.94 0.84
N TYR A 205 -13.77 -5.71 0.64
CA TYR A 205 -14.36 -4.76 -0.27
C TYR A 205 -13.33 -4.30 -1.28
N GLN A 206 -13.71 -4.33 -2.56
CA GLN A 206 -13.05 -3.65 -3.65
C GLN A 206 -13.86 -2.38 -3.94
N SER A 207 -13.28 -1.20 -3.74
CA SER A 207 -14.04 0.07 -3.81
C SER A 207 -13.38 1.09 -4.70
N THR A 208 -14.17 1.96 -5.32
CA THR A 208 -13.65 3.23 -5.86
C THR A 208 -13.09 4.10 -4.73
N LEU A 209 -12.19 5.04 -5.04
CA LEU A 209 -11.69 5.99 -4.04
C LEU A 209 -12.84 6.80 -3.42
N ALA A 210 -13.79 7.27 -4.23
CA ALA A 210 -14.93 8.04 -3.75
C ALA A 210 -15.76 7.27 -2.72
N HIS A 211 -15.99 5.96 -2.96
CA HIS A 211 -16.69 5.12 -1.99
C HIS A 211 -15.87 4.88 -0.72
N TYR A 212 -14.58 4.57 -0.86
CA TYR A 212 -13.69 4.35 0.28
C TYR A 212 -13.55 5.61 1.15
N SER A 213 -13.51 6.80 0.53
CA SER A 213 -13.38 8.11 1.20
C SER A 213 -14.70 8.76 1.62
N ARG A 214 -15.84 8.08 1.45
CA ARG A 214 -17.16 8.64 1.81
C ARG A 214 -17.20 9.04 3.30
N PRO A 215 -17.93 10.09 3.69
CA PRO A 215 -18.10 10.44 5.10
C PRO A 215 -18.59 9.25 5.93
N LEU A 216 -17.94 8.99 7.06
CA LEU A 216 -18.34 8.01 8.07
C LEU A 216 -18.09 8.65 9.45
N GLU A 217 -18.97 8.38 10.41
CA GLU A 217 -18.85 8.97 11.75
C GLU A 217 -17.61 8.48 12.51
N ASP A 218 -17.11 7.29 12.20
CA ASP A 218 -15.93 6.70 12.83
C ASP A 218 -14.67 7.55 12.61
N PHE A 219 -14.58 8.25 11.47
CA PHE A 219 -13.32 8.82 10.98
C PHE A 219 -13.48 10.28 10.54
N ASP A 220 -12.66 11.15 11.10
CA ASP A 220 -12.57 12.57 10.74
C ASP A 220 -11.23 12.93 10.08
N ARG A 221 -10.37 11.92 9.84
CA ARG A 221 -9.10 12.06 9.11
C ARG A 221 -8.92 10.92 8.12
N GLN A 222 -8.25 11.23 7.01
CA GLN A 222 -7.77 10.27 6.04
C GLN A 222 -6.37 10.69 5.58
N VAL A 223 -5.45 9.73 5.49
CA VAL A 223 -4.12 9.93 4.91
C VAL A 223 -3.84 8.90 3.83
N PHE A 224 -2.96 9.25 2.91
CA PHE A 224 -2.41 8.38 1.87
C PHE A 224 -0.95 8.12 2.19
N ILE A 225 -0.58 6.85 2.28
CA ILE A 225 0.68 6.41 2.87
C ILE A 225 1.48 5.68 1.80
N VAL A 226 2.77 5.99 1.70
CA VAL A 226 3.71 5.25 0.87
C VAL A 226 4.50 4.28 1.73
N GLY A 227 4.42 2.99 1.44
CA GLY A 227 5.19 1.94 2.11
C GLY A 227 5.96 1.09 1.11
N LEU A 228 7.07 0.48 1.54
CA LEU A 228 7.79 -0.49 0.71
C LEU A 228 7.18 -1.88 0.87
N ALA A 229 6.79 -2.47 -0.26
CA ALA A 229 6.27 -3.82 -0.37
C ALA A 229 7.30 -4.76 -1.01
N ARG A 230 7.23 -6.06 -0.68
CA ARG A 230 8.01 -7.09 -1.39
C ARG A 230 7.43 -7.31 -2.78
N LYS A 231 8.29 -7.32 -3.79
CA LYS A 231 7.99 -7.80 -5.14
C LYS A 231 7.62 -9.29 -5.08
N TYR A 232 6.84 -9.72 -6.06
CA TYR A 232 6.37 -11.08 -6.26
C TYR A 232 6.59 -11.46 -7.72
#